data_AF-A0A8H3KVU4-F1
#
_entry.id   AF-A0A8H3KVU4-F1
#
_cell.length_a   1.000
_cell.length_b   1.000
_cell.length_c   1.000
_cell.angle_alpha   90.00
_cell.angle_beta   90.00
_cell.angle_gamma   90.00
#
_symmetry.space_group_name_H-M   'P 1'
#
loop_
_entity.id
_entity.type
_entity.pdbx_description
1 polymer ?
#
loop_
_entity_poly.entity_id
_entity_poly.type
_entity_poly.pdbx_seq_one_letter_code
_entity_poly.pdbx_strand_id
1 'polypeptide(L)' 'MNTKFAITIFILLAYIATITQAIGIKNGGYLDEFQAKHSKLMGDLRNTIDELDHRMEVFKKRVKHYHDIEAHF' A
#
# COMPACT_ATOMS: atom_id res chain seq x y z
N MET A 1 -5.67 0.82 -11.40
CA MET A 1 -5.69 -0.25 -10.39
C MET A 1 -6.83 0.07 -9.44
N ASN A 2 -7.79 -0.84 -9.29
CA ASN A 2 -9.10 -0.56 -8.67
C ASN A 2 -8.94 -0.11 -7.22
N THR A 3 -9.50 1.04 -6.85
CA THR A 3 -9.57 1.60 -5.48
C THR A 3 -9.98 0.56 -4.43
N LYS A 4 -10.80 -0.42 -4.85
CA LYS A 4 -11.21 -1.58 -4.06
C LYS A 4 -10.05 -2.45 -3.57
N PHE A 5 -9.01 -2.66 -4.38
CA PHE A 5 -7.85 -3.48 -4.00
C PHE A 5 -7.01 -2.81 -2.91
N ALA A 6 -6.77 -1.50 -3.04
CA ALA A 6 -6.07 -0.71 -2.02
C ALA A 6 -6.86 -0.68 -0.70
N ILE A 7 -8.18 -0.46 -0.76
CA ILE A 7 -9.07 -0.50 0.42
C ILE A 7 -9.01 -1.86 1.11
N THR A 8 -9.04 -2.97 0.36
CA THR A 8 -8.94 -4.31 0.94
C THR A 8 -7.62 -4.53 1.68
N ILE A 9 -6.49 -4.05 1.12
CA ILE A 9 -5.19 -4.12 1.79
C ILE A 9 -5.20 -3.28 3.08
N PHE A 10 -5.76 -2.07 3.06
CA PHE A 10 -5.88 -1.23 4.25
C PHE A 10 -6.73 -1.87 5.36
N ILE A 11 -7.85 -2.49 5.00
CA ILE A 11 -8.72 -3.20 5.96
C ILE A 11 -8.00 -4.39 6.59
N LEU A 12 -7.26 -5.17 5.79
CA LEU A 12 -6.46 -6.30 6.29
C LEU A 12 -5.39 -5.86 7.29
N LEU A 13 -4.71 -4.75 7.01
CA LEU A 13 -3.69 -4.21 7.90
C LEU A 13 -4.29 -3.66 9.19
N ALA A 14 -5.40 -2.93 9.09
CA ALA A 14 -6.14 -2.46 10.25
C ALA A 14 -6.62 -3.61 11.15
N TYR A 15 -7.05 -4.73 10.54
CA TYR A 15 -7.45 -5.93 11.27
C TYR A 15 -6.28 -6.58 12.02
N ILE A 16 -5.12 -6.74 11.36
CA ILE A 16 -3.90 -7.28 11.98
C ILE A 16 -3.43 -6.37 13.12
N ALA A 17 -3.50 -5.04 12.94
CA ALA A 17 -3.17 -4.07 13.97
C ALA A 17 -4.05 -4.23 15.22
N THR A 18 -5.36 -4.38 15.01
CA THR A 18 -6.36 -4.46 16.08
C THR A 18 -6.21 -5.73 16.90
N ILE A 19 -6.03 -6.89 16.23
CA ILE A 19 -5.81 -8.17 16.92
C ILE A 19 -4.52 -8.12 17.73
N THR A 20 -3.45 -7.56 17.17
CA THR A 20 -2.16 -7.56 17.85
C THR A 20 -2.12 -6.59 19.02
N GLN A 21 -2.81 -5.45 18.95
CA GLN A 21 -3.04 -4.59 20.11
C GLN A 21 -3.85 -5.31 21.19
N ALA A 22 -4.91 -6.03 20.83
CA ALA A 22 -5.70 -6.81 21.78
C ALA A 22 -4.88 -7.91 22.50
N ILE A 23 -3.94 -8.55 21.79
CA ILE A 23 -3.01 -9.54 22.37
C ILE A 23 -1.93 -8.84 23.21
N GLY A 24 -1.40 -7.71 22.76
CA GLY A 24 -0.38 -6.92 23.45
C GLY A 24 -0.84 -6.33 24.78
N ILE A 25 -2.09 -5.85 24.85
CA ILE A 25 -2.74 -5.39 26.10
C ILE A 25 -2.81 -6.52 27.14
N LYS A 26 -3.01 -7.77 26.69
CA LYS A 26 -3.08 -8.94 27.58
C LYS A 26 -1.72 -9.34 28.18
N ASN A 27 -0.61 -8.95 27.55
CA ASN A 27 0.77 -9.36 27.91
C ASN A 27 1.67 -8.21 28.40
N GLY A 28 1.13 -7.01 28.65
CA GLY A 28 1.73 -6.01 29.55
C GLY A 28 3.00 -5.25 29.10
N GLY A 29 3.57 -5.50 27.93
CA GLY A 29 4.80 -4.79 27.51
C GLY A 29 5.12 -4.76 26.01
N TYR A 30 4.29 -5.37 25.17
CA TYR A 30 4.59 -5.56 23.75
C TYR A 30 4.02 -4.46 22.84
N LEU A 31 3.32 -3.47 23.40
CA LEU A 31 2.55 -2.50 22.63
C LEU A 31 3.42 -1.47 21.90
N ASP A 32 4.47 -0.96 22.54
CA ASP A 32 5.30 0.10 21.93
C ASP A 32 6.17 -0.43 20.79
N GLU A 33 6.81 -1.59 21.00
CA GLU A 33 7.58 -2.26 19.94
C GLU A 33 6.67 -2.67 18.78
N PHE A 34 5.45 -3.14 19.09
CA PHE A 34 4.46 -3.45 18.08
C PHE A 34 4.00 -2.21 17.31
N GLN A 35 3.66 -1.11 17.99
CA GLN A 35 3.26 0.15 17.36
C GLN A 35 4.37 0.69 16.45
N ALA A 36 5.63 0.62 16.89
CA ALA A 36 6.78 1.04 16.09
C ALA A 36 6.93 0.18 14.82
N LYS A 37 6.87 -1.15 14.94
CA LYS A 37 6.93 -2.08 13.79
C LYS A 37 5.76 -1.89 12.84
N HIS A 38 4.55 -1.69 13.37
CA HIS A 38 3.35 -1.45 12.59
C HIS A 38 3.43 -0.12 11.82
N SER A 39 3.86 0.95 12.49
CA SER A 39 4.06 2.26 11.85
C SER A 39 5.07 2.17 10.69
N LYS A 40 6.18 1.46 10.90
CA LYS A 40 7.17 1.20 9.85
C LYS A 40 6.57 0.42 8.68
N LEU A 41 5.88 -0.70 8.95
CA LEU A 41 5.24 -1.52 7.92
C LEU A 41 4.24 -0.71 7.07
N MET A 42 3.43 0.13 7.71
CA MET A 42 2.47 0.99 7.01
C MET A 42 3.18 2.05 6.17
N GLY A 43 4.31 2.60 6.64
CA GLY A 43 5.15 3.51 5.87
C GLY A 43 5.76 2.85 4.63
N ASP A 44 6.33 1.65 4.79
CA ASP A 44 6.93 0.88 3.70
C ASP A 44 5.88 0.49 2.64
N LEU A 45 4.68 0.13 3.08
CA LEU A 45 3.58 -0.17 2.17
C LEU A 45 3.12 1.06 1.40
N ARG A 46 3.00 2.22 2.07
CA ARG A 46 2.64 3.47 1.40
C ARG A 46 3.66 3.82 0.32
N ASN A 47 4.95 3.74 0.63
CA ASN A 47 6.01 3.98 -0.34
C ASN A 47 5.92 3.03 -1.55
N THR A 48 5.62 1.74 -1.30
CA THR A 48 5.43 0.75 -2.36
C THR A 48 4.23 1.08 -3.26
N ILE A 49 3.12 1.54 -2.67
CA ILE A 49 1.93 1.97 -3.43
C ILE A 49 2.27 3.19 -4.29
N ASP A 50 2.95 4.19 -3.72
CA ASP A 50 3.33 5.41 -4.43
C ASP A 50 4.28 5.11 -5.60
N GLU A 51 5.24 4.21 -5.42
CA GLU A 51 6.12 3.77 -6.51
C GLU A 51 5.34 3.06 -7.63
N LEU A 52 4.38 2.21 -7.26
CA LEU A 52 3.59 1.45 -8.21
C LEU A 52 2.64 2.37 -9.01
N ASP A 53 2.09 3.39 -8.37
CA ASP A 53 1.32 4.44 -9.04
C ASP A 53 2.18 5.25 -10.01
N HIS A 54 3.40 5.63 -9.61
CA HIS A 54 4.34 6.31 -10.49
C HIS A 54 4.69 5.48 -11.73
N ARG A 55 5.02 4.19 -11.54
CA ARG A 55 5.30 3.26 -12.65
C ARG A 55 4.10 3.11 -13.59
N MET A 56 2.89 3.07 -13.04
CA MET A 56 1.66 3.01 -13.83
C MET A 56 1.45 4.26 -14.68
N GLU A 57 1.72 5.45 -14.14
CA GLU A 57 1.64 6.71 -14.88
C GLU A 57 2.66 6.78 -16.03
N VAL A 58 3.90 6.35 -15.79
CA VAL A 58 4.92 6.24 -16.85
C VAL A 58 4.48 5.26 -17.94
N PHE A 59 3.93 4.11 -17.54
CA PHE A 59 3.41 3.12 -18.49
C PHE A 59 2.28 3.68 -19.35
N LYS A 60 1.28 4.35 -18.75
CA LYS A 60 0.18 5.01 -19.49
C LYS A 60 0.70 6.02 -20.51
N LYS A 61 1.66 6.87 -20.13
CA LYS A 61 2.27 7.84 -21.05
C LYS A 61 2.94 7.15 -22.23
N ARG A 62 3.66 6.05 -21.97
CA ARG A 62 4.33 5.27 -23.02
C ARG A 62 3.33 4.59 -23.96
N VAL A 63 2.27 3.97 -23.43
CA VAL A 63 1.20 3.38 -24.24
C VAL A 63 0.52 4.43 -25.10
N LYS A 64 0.19 5.59 -24.52
CA LYS A 64 -0.40 6.71 -25.27
C LYS A 64 0.51 7.16 -26.42
N HIS A 65 1.81 7.31 -26.15
CA HIS A 65 2.78 7.69 -27.18
C HIS A 65 2.83 6.70 -28.35
N TYR A 66 2.83 5.38 -28.08
CA TYR A 66 2.79 4.37 -29.14
C TYR A 66 1.48 4.41 -29.92
N HIS A 67 0.35 4.60 -29.25
CA HIS A 67 -0.95 4.73 -29.91
C HIS A 67 -1.03 5.97 -30.80
N ASP A 68 -0.53 7.12 -30.32
CA ASP A 68 -0.49 8.36 -31.10
C ASP A 68 0.42 8.19 -32.35
N ILE A 69 1.55 7.49 -32.23
CA ILE A 69 2.42 7.19 -33.37
C ILE A 69 1.75 6.26 -34.38
N GLU A 70 1.13 5.16 -33.95
CA GLU A 70 0.42 4.25 -34.87
C GLU A 70 -0.78 4.91 -35.55
N ALA A 71 -1.48 5.83 -34.88
CA ALA A 71 -2.60 6.57 -35.47
C ALA A 71 -2.19 7.59 -36.55
N HIS A 72 -0.89 7.88 -36.67
CA HIS A 72 -0.33 8.78 -37.69
C HIS A 72 0.23 8.07 -38.93
N PHE A 73 0.06 6.74 -39.05
CA PHE A 73 0.39 5.95 -40.23
C PHE A 73 -0.86 5.47 -40.99
#